data_AF-A0A8T7C2X9-F1
#
_entry.id   AF-A0A8T7C2X9-F1
#
_cell.length_a   1.000
_cell.length_b   1.000
_cell.length_c   1.000
_cell.angle_alpha   90.00
_cell.angle_beta   90.00
_cell.angle_gamma   90.00
#
_symmetry.space_group_name_H-M   'P 1'
#
loop_
_entity.id
_entity.type
_entity.pdbx_description
1 polymer ?
#
loop_
_entity_poly.entity_id
_entity_poly.type
_entity_poly.pdbx_seq_one_letter_code
_entity_poly.pdbx_strand_id
1 'polypeptide(L)'
;DPTLSLRGGKEGDDDLVALNVTIPLPVRNSYRYEVTAADAEYRQAREVLSNVSRRAYSRFLGAKERYEIAQAAWQDWQDTGDVSLQSQDETLRRLWQAGELSTTDYLVQFKQTLDTGESALELRSAQWRAWFEWMTASGHIKDWLGERT
;
A
#
# COMPACT_ATOMS: atom_id res chain seq x y z
N ASP A 1 -21.29 -24.37 35.53
CA ASP A 1 -22.61 -24.63 34.89
C ASP A 1 -23.74 -24.43 35.87
N PRO A 2 -24.72 -23.56 35.54
CA PRO A 2 -25.93 -23.44 36.32
C PRO A 2 -26.85 -24.67 36.12
N THR A 3 -27.53 -25.10 37.17
CA THR A 3 -28.49 -26.22 37.11
C THR A 3 -29.89 -25.74 37.48
N LEU A 4 -30.89 -26.23 36.75
CA LEU A 4 -32.31 -25.98 36.99
C LEU A 4 -32.94 -27.27 37.49
N SER A 5 -33.66 -27.20 38.61
CA SER A 5 -34.42 -28.33 39.13
C SER A 5 -35.87 -27.92 39.42
N LEU A 6 -36.81 -28.77 39.01
CA LEU A 6 -38.23 -28.63 39.26
C LEU A 6 -38.63 -29.75 40.23
N ARG A 7 -39.26 -29.39 41.35
CA ARG A 7 -39.76 -30.34 42.34
C ARG A 7 -41.26 -30.12 42.52
N GLY A 8 -42.04 -31.16 42.29
CA GLY A 8 -43.45 -31.23 42.70
C GLY A 8 -43.60 -32.13 43.92
N GLY A 9 -44.47 -31.77 44.86
CA GLY A 9 -44.78 -32.57 46.04
C GLY A 9 -46.11 -32.15 46.66
N LYS A 10 -46.69 -32.99 47.52
CA LYS A 10 -47.87 -32.66 48.32
C LYS A 10 -47.45 -32.41 49.75
N GLU A 11 -47.85 -31.27 50.32
CA GLU A 11 -47.64 -30.93 51.72
C GLU A 11 -49.02 -30.87 52.39
N GLY A 12 -49.42 -31.96 53.05
CA GLY A 12 -50.79 -32.11 53.52
C GLY A 12 -51.77 -32.35 52.35
N ASP A 13 -52.79 -31.50 52.22
CA ASP A 13 -53.81 -31.57 51.16
C ASP A 13 -53.51 -30.64 49.97
N ASP A 14 -52.44 -29.85 50.02
CA ASP A 14 -52.09 -28.87 48.99
C ASP A 14 -50.95 -29.37 48.07
N ASP A 15 -51.12 -29.13 46.77
CA ASP A 15 -50.12 -29.40 45.73
C ASP A 15 -49.09 -28.26 45.68
N LEU A 16 -47.81 -28.58 45.92
CA LEU A 16 -46.69 -27.66 45.85
C LEU A 16 -45.83 -27.92 44.61
N VAL A 17 -45.56 -26.87 43.84
CA VAL A 17 -44.57 -26.87 42.75
C VAL A 17 -43.49 -25.85 43.07
N ALA A 18 -42.25 -26.31 43.19
CA ALA A 18 -41.08 -25.50 43.47
C ALA A 18 -40.08 -25.56 42.31
N LEU A 19 -39.63 -24.40 41.84
CA LEU A 19 -38.59 -24.26 40.83
C LEU A 19 -37.33 -23.70 41.49
N ASN A 20 -36.23 -24.45 41.42
CA ASN A 20 -34.94 -24.08 42.02
C ASN A 20 -33.90 -23.87 40.92
N VAL A 21 -33.24 -22.72 40.94
CA VAL A 21 -32.11 -22.38 40.06
C VAL A 21 -30.85 -22.32 40.91
N THR A 22 -29.83 -23.10 40.54
CA THR A 22 -28.50 -23.07 41.19
C THR A 22 -27.48 -22.49 40.23
N ILE A 23 -26.83 -21.40 40.62
CA ILE A 23 -25.72 -20.79 39.87
C ILE A 23 -24.45 -20.89 40.72
N PRO A 24 -23.43 -21.66 40.31
CA PRO A 24 -22.19 -21.74 41.06
C PRO A 24 -21.44 -20.40 40.97
N LEU A 25 -21.14 -19.81 42.13
CA LEU A 25 -20.33 -18.60 42.25
C LEU A 25 -18.87 -19.00 42.55
N PRO A 26 -17.91 -18.77 41.65
CA PRO A 26 -16.52 -19.09 41.91
C PRO A 26 -15.91 -18.06 42.87
N VAL A 27 -15.82 -18.43 44.17
CA VAL A 27 -15.35 -17.52 45.24
C VAL A 27 -13.82 -17.31 45.21
N ARG A 28 -13.05 -18.26 44.64
CA ARG A 28 -11.57 -18.25 44.61
C ARG A 28 -10.93 -17.87 43.28
N ASN A 29 -11.64 -18.03 42.15
CA ASN A 29 -11.18 -17.61 40.82
C ASN A 29 -12.29 -16.78 40.13
N SER A 30 -12.17 -15.47 40.18
CA SER A 30 -13.16 -14.55 39.61
C SER A 30 -13.01 -14.32 38.10
N TYR A 31 -12.09 -15.04 37.42
CA TYR A 31 -11.75 -14.87 36.00
C TYR A 31 -11.35 -13.44 35.58
N ARG A 32 -11.15 -12.55 36.56
CA ARG A 32 -10.85 -11.14 36.35
C ARG A 32 -9.53 -10.93 35.63
N TYR A 33 -8.56 -11.82 35.85
CA TYR A 33 -7.24 -11.71 35.23
C TYR A 33 -7.30 -12.11 33.76
N GLU A 34 -8.09 -13.12 33.43
CA GLU A 34 -8.34 -13.61 32.08
C GLU A 34 -9.13 -12.57 31.27
N VAL A 35 -10.17 -11.96 31.86
CA VAL A 35 -10.91 -10.86 31.23
C VAL A 35 -10.02 -9.63 31.03
N THR A 36 -9.18 -9.28 32.01
CA THR A 36 -8.22 -8.17 31.89
C THR A 36 -7.18 -8.44 30.80
N ALA A 37 -6.69 -9.68 30.69
CA ALA A 37 -5.77 -10.09 29.64
C ALA A 37 -6.42 -10.00 28.25
N ALA A 38 -7.65 -10.51 28.10
CA ALA A 38 -8.39 -10.44 26.84
C ALA A 38 -8.68 -8.98 26.41
N ASP A 39 -9.01 -8.09 27.36
CA ASP A 39 -9.20 -6.66 27.08
C ASP A 39 -7.88 -5.98 26.67
N ALA A 40 -6.75 -6.34 27.31
CA ALA A 40 -5.43 -5.85 26.92
C ALA A 40 -5.04 -6.31 25.50
N GLU A 41 -5.27 -7.59 25.17
CA GLU A 41 -5.04 -8.15 23.83
C GLU A 41 -5.90 -7.45 22.77
N TYR A 42 -7.18 -7.23 23.06
CA TYR A 42 -8.09 -6.50 22.17
C TYR A 42 -7.61 -5.07 21.91
N ARG A 43 -7.20 -4.34 22.95
CA ARG A 43 -6.65 -2.98 22.81
C ARG A 43 -5.36 -2.98 21.99
N GLN A 44 -4.47 -3.94 22.23
CA GLN A 44 -3.25 -4.10 21.44
C GLN A 44 -3.58 -4.35 19.97
N ALA A 45 -4.49 -5.27 19.66
CA ALA A 45 -4.91 -5.59 18.29
C ALA A 45 -5.52 -4.36 17.59
N ARG A 46 -6.34 -3.56 18.29
CA ARG A 46 -6.88 -2.31 17.76
C ARG A 46 -5.80 -1.28 17.46
N GLU A 47 -4.82 -1.13 18.33
CA GLU A 47 -3.71 -0.20 18.14
C GLU A 47 -2.83 -0.63 16.96
N VAL A 48 -2.56 -1.93 16.82
CA VAL A 48 -1.86 -2.49 15.65
C VAL A 48 -2.63 -2.19 14.37
N LEU A 49 -3.95 -2.43 14.33
CA LEU A 49 -4.79 -2.15 13.16
C LEU A 49 -4.77 -0.66 12.80
N SER A 50 -4.91 0.23 13.78
CA SER A 50 -4.84 1.68 13.58
C SER A 50 -3.50 2.09 12.97
N ASN A 51 -2.40 1.59 13.53
CA ASN A 51 -1.05 1.88 13.06
C ASN A 51 -0.75 1.32 11.67
N VAL A 52 -1.24 0.12 11.35
CA VAL A 52 -1.09 -0.46 10.01
C VAL A 52 -1.90 0.33 9.00
N SER A 53 -3.16 0.68 9.32
CA SER A 53 -4.04 1.44 8.44
C SER A 53 -3.48 2.83 8.13
N ARG A 54 -2.99 3.54 9.15
CA ARG A 54 -2.35 4.86 8.97
C ARG A 54 -1.12 4.77 8.08
N ARG A 55 -0.25 3.77 8.31
CA ARG A 55 0.95 3.56 7.49
C ARG A 55 0.60 3.20 6.05
N ALA A 56 -0.40 2.34 5.83
CA ALA A 56 -0.87 1.98 4.50
C ALA A 56 -1.40 3.20 3.75
N TYR A 57 -2.22 4.03 4.40
CA TYR A 57 -2.76 5.25 3.80
C TYR A 57 -1.68 6.28 3.48
N SER A 58 -0.73 6.53 4.39
CA SER A 58 0.41 7.41 4.11
C SER A 58 1.29 6.90 2.97
N ARG A 59 1.52 5.57 2.90
CA ARG A 59 2.24 4.95 1.79
C ARG A 59 1.51 5.13 0.47
N PHE A 60 0.20 4.93 0.45
CA PHE A 60 -0.65 5.14 -0.73
C PHE A 60 -0.55 6.57 -1.25
N LEU A 61 -0.76 7.56 -0.38
CA LEU A 61 -0.68 8.97 -0.77
C LEU A 61 0.69 9.33 -1.34
N GLY A 62 1.77 8.97 -0.64
CA GLY A 62 3.12 9.26 -1.11
C GLY A 62 3.48 8.55 -2.40
N ALA A 63 3.04 7.30 -2.59
CA ALA A 63 3.28 6.57 -3.84
C ALA A 63 2.49 7.17 -5.01
N LYS A 64 1.25 7.60 -4.77
CA LYS A 64 0.41 8.28 -5.77
C LYS A 64 1.08 9.58 -6.24
N GLU A 65 1.48 10.43 -5.30
CA GLU A 65 2.14 11.72 -5.62
C GLU A 65 3.44 11.51 -6.41
N ARG A 66 4.29 10.57 -5.99
CA ARG A 66 5.52 10.23 -6.73
C ARG A 66 5.23 9.75 -8.14
N TYR A 67 4.18 8.95 -8.33
CA TYR A 67 3.78 8.49 -9.65
C TYR A 67 3.28 9.65 -10.52
N GLU A 68 2.44 10.54 -10.00
CA GLU A 68 1.94 11.71 -10.73
C GLU A 68 3.08 12.62 -11.19
N ILE A 69 4.07 12.88 -10.33
CA ILE A 69 5.26 13.66 -10.67
C ILE A 69 6.10 12.96 -11.75
N ALA A 70 6.39 11.68 -11.58
CA ALA A 70 7.22 10.93 -12.53
C ALA A 70 6.52 10.78 -13.89
N GLN A 71 5.19 10.61 -13.91
CA GLN A 71 4.37 10.58 -15.10
C GLN A 71 4.41 11.93 -15.84
N ALA A 72 4.25 13.03 -15.10
CA ALA A 72 4.30 14.38 -15.69
C ALA A 72 5.69 14.69 -16.27
N ALA A 73 6.76 14.35 -15.55
CA ALA A 73 8.12 14.53 -16.02
C ALA A 73 8.41 13.70 -17.28
N TRP A 74 7.94 12.45 -17.32
CA TRP A 74 8.07 11.61 -18.51
C TRP A 74 7.29 12.18 -19.69
N GLN A 75 6.07 12.67 -19.48
CA GLN A 75 5.27 13.30 -20.53
C GLN A 75 5.95 14.57 -21.08
N ASP A 76 6.45 15.44 -20.21
CA ASP A 76 7.19 16.64 -20.60
C ASP A 76 8.44 16.30 -21.42
N TRP A 77 9.18 15.25 -21.01
CA TRP A 77 10.31 14.74 -21.77
C TRP A 77 9.91 14.23 -23.17
N GLN A 78 8.78 13.53 -23.31
CA GLN A 78 8.30 13.07 -24.61
C GLN A 78 7.88 14.24 -25.52
N ASP A 79 7.23 15.24 -24.95
CA ASP A 79 6.69 16.37 -25.72
C ASP A 79 7.77 17.38 -26.12
N THR A 80 8.83 17.52 -25.31
CA THR A 80 9.86 18.55 -25.51
C THR A 80 11.26 17.96 -25.72
N GLY A 81 11.68 17.05 -24.84
CA GLY A 81 13.03 16.49 -24.81
C GLY A 81 13.37 15.66 -26.05
N ASP A 82 12.51 14.70 -26.40
CA ASP A 82 12.72 13.82 -27.58
C ASP A 82 12.73 14.63 -28.89
N VAL A 83 11.79 15.55 -29.05
CA VAL A 83 11.70 16.45 -30.22
C VAL A 83 12.95 17.33 -30.34
N SER A 84 13.41 17.90 -29.22
CA SER A 84 14.62 18.72 -29.19
C SER A 84 15.86 17.90 -29.52
N LEU A 85 15.97 16.67 -29.01
CA LEU A 85 17.12 15.80 -29.26
C LEU A 85 17.25 15.45 -30.75
N GLN A 86 16.14 15.06 -31.38
CA GLN A 86 16.10 14.73 -32.80
C GLN A 86 16.48 15.95 -33.66
N SER A 87 15.92 17.12 -33.33
CA SER A 87 16.25 18.38 -34.00
C SER A 87 17.72 18.75 -33.87
N GLN A 88 18.31 18.49 -32.70
CA GLN A 88 19.73 18.74 -32.43
C GLN A 88 20.63 17.80 -33.22
N ASP A 89 20.37 16.49 -33.26
CA ASP A 89 21.16 15.52 -34.05
C ASP A 89 21.15 15.88 -35.54
N GLU A 90 19.99 16.21 -36.09
CA GLU A 90 19.87 16.65 -37.49
C GLU A 90 20.71 17.92 -37.76
N THR A 91 20.64 18.90 -36.87
CA THR A 91 21.36 20.17 -37.03
C THR A 91 22.88 19.97 -36.96
N LEU A 92 23.36 19.22 -35.97
CA LEU A 92 24.78 18.89 -35.82
C LEU A 92 25.33 18.17 -37.05
N ARG A 93 24.56 17.22 -37.58
CA ARG A 93 24.93 16.48 -38.80
C ARG A 93 25.03 17.39 -40.01
N ARG A 94 24.08 18.33 -40.19
CA ARG A 94 24.11 19.31 -41.29
C ARG A 94 25.32 20.24 -41.21
N LEU A 95 25.60 20.80 -40.03
CA LEU A 95 26.75 21.70 -39.83
C LEU A 95 28.09 20.98 -40.08
N TRP A 96 28.21 19.74 -39.62
CA TRP A 96 29.41 18.93 -39.87
C TRP A 96 29.59 18.62 -41.36
N GLN A 97 28.52 18.24 -42.07
CA GLN A 97 28.57 17.98 -43.51
C GLN A 97 28.90 19.23 -44.33
N ALA A 98 28.46 20.40 -43.89
CA ALA A 98 28.81 21.69 -44.49
C ALA A 98 30.25 22.14 -44.18
N GLY A 99 30.94 21.45 -43.27
CA GLY A 99 32.27 21.84 -42.78
C GLY A 99 32.25 23.03 -41.81
N GLU A 100 31.07 23.47 -41.39
CA GLU A 100 30.88 24.56 -40.42
C GLU A 100 31.13 24.11 -38.98
N LEU A 101 31.11 22.79 -38.73
CA LEU A 101 31.44 22.18 -37.44
C LEU A 101 32.62 21.23 -37.60
N SER A 102 33.62 21.35 -36.72
CA SER A 102 34.76 20.43 -36.73
C SER A 102 34.32 19.02 -36.34
N THR A 103 35.00 17.99 -36.85
CA THR A 103 34.72 16.59 -36.48
C THR A 103 34.87 16.37 -34.97
N THR A 104 35.81 17.04 -34.32
CA THR A 104 36.00 16.94 -32.86
C THR A 104 34.79 17.50 -32.11
N ASP A 105 34.32 18.69 -32.49
CA ASP A 105 33.16 19.31 -31.85
C ASP A 105 31.89 18.51 -32.09
N TYR A 106 31.72 17.98 -33.32
CA TYR A 106 30.63 17.06 -33.64
C TYR A 106 30.62 15.84 -32.73
N LEU A 107 31.76 15.18 -32.52
CA LEU A 107 31.84 13.99 -31.66
C LEU A 107 31.54 14.31 -30.18
N VAL A 108 31.96 15.48 -29.69
CA VAL A 108 31.63 15.93 -28.33
C VAL A 108 30.12 16.14 -28.17
N GLN A 109 29.49 16.84 -29.11
CA GLN A 109 28.05 17.09 -29.09
C GLN A 109 27.23 15.81 -29.28
N PHE A 110 27.70 14.89 -30.13
CA PHE A 110 27.10 13.58 -30.32
C PHE A 110 27.14 12.75 -29.02
N LYS A 111 28.26 12.78 -28.29
CA LYS A 111 28.33 12.15 -26.96
C LYS A 111 27.30 12.75 -25.99
N GLN A 112 27.19 14.08 -25.93
CA GLN A 112 26.19 14.75 -25.08
C GLN A 112 24.75 14.33 -25.43
N THR A 113 24.47 14.11 -26.71
CA THR A 113 23.18 13.60 -27.17
C THR A 113 22.92 12.19 -26.63
N LEU A 114 23.91 11.30 -26.65
CA LEU A 114 23.81 9.96 -26.07
C LEU A 114 23.61 9.99 -24.55
N ASP A 115 24.38 10.83 -23.84
CA ASP A 115 24.28 10.99 -22.37
C ASP A 115 22.86 11.49 -21.98
N THR A 116 22.27 12.36 -22.80
CA THR A 116 20.90 12.82 -22.62
C THR A 116 19.87 11.70 -22.88
N GLY A 117 20.10 10.88 -23.91
CA GLY A 117 19.30 9.68 -24.17
C GLY A 117 19.35 8.66 -23.02
N GLU A 118 20.50 8.50 -22.36
CA GLU A 118 20.61 7.68 -21.15
C GLU A 118 19.78 8.25 -20.00
N SER A 119 19.86 9.56 -19.77
CA SER A 119 19.05 10.26 -18.75
C SER A 119 17.54 10.08 -18.97
N ALA A 120 17.10 10.04 -20.23
CA ALA A 120 15.71 9.76 -20.59
C ALA A 120 15.28 8.32 -20.22
N LEU A 121 16.16 7.33 -20.40
CA LEU A 121 15.90 5.94 -20.01
C LEU A 121 15.82 5.80 -18.49
N GLU A 122 16.65 6.54 -17.74
CA GLU A 122 16.56 6.60 -16.29
C GLU A 122 15.23 7.20 -15.82
N LEU A 123 14.80 8.31 -16.44
CA LEU A 123 13.51 8.94 -16.16
C LEU A 123 12.34 7.99 -16.41
N ARG A 124 12.35 7.29 -17.55
CA ARG A 124 11.36 6.24 -17.85
C ARG A 124 11.38 5.14 -16.80
N SER A 125 12.57 4.65 -16.43
CA SER A 125 12.70 3.62 -15.41
C SER A 125 12.15 4.08 -14.05
N ALA A 126 12.36 5.33 -13.67
CA ALA A 126 11.80 5.93 -12.46
C ALA A 126 10.27 6.01 -12.50
N GLN A 127 9.69 6.40 -13.64
CA GLN A 127 8.24 6.41 -13.86
C GLN A 127 7.62 5.01 -13.67
N TRP A 128 8.22 3.97 -14.26
CA TRP A 128 7.74 2.59 -14.08
C TRP A 128 7.82 2.13 -12.62
N ARG A 129 8.93 2.44 -11.92
CA ARG A 129 9.06 2.12 -10.49
C ARG A 129 7.98 2.80 -9.66
N ALA A 130 7.74 4.09 -9.89
CA ALA A 130 6.70 4.85 -9.17
C ALA A 130 5.30 4.28 -9.43
N TRP A 131 5.02 3.86 -10.68
CA TRP A 131 3.78 3.19 -11.04
C TRP A 131 3.58 1.86 -10.30
N PHE A 132 4.60 0.99 -10.28
CA PHE A 132 4.55 -0.27 -9.54
C PHE A 132 4.38 -0.07 -8.02
N GLU A 133 5.05 0.94 -7.45
CA GLU A 133 4.89 1.32 -6.04
C GLU A 133 3.46 1.75 -5.74
N TRP A 134 2.87 2.60 -6.59
CA TRP A 134 1.50 3.06 -6.44
C TRP A 134 0.50 1.90 -6.54
N MET A 135 0.62 1.01 -7.53
CA MET A 135 -0.23 -0.18 -7.66
C MET A 135 -0.13 -1.11 -6.46
N THR A 136 1.08 -1.27 -5.91
CA THR A 136 1.29 -2.08 -4.71
C THR A 136 0.64 -1.43 -3.49
N ALA A 137 0.79 -0.11 -3.34
CA ALA A 137 0.22 0.64 -2.21
C ALA A 137 -1.31 0.77 -2.29
N SER A 138 -1.89 0.76 -3.50
CA SER A 138 -3.33 0.81 -3.73
C SER A 138 -4.01 -0.58 -3.69
N GLY A 139 -3.22 -1.66 -3.60
CA GLY A 139 -3.73 -3.04 -3.60
C GLY A 139 -4.11 -3.59 -4.99
N HIS A 140 -3.89 -2.85 -6.07
CA HIS A 140 -4.29 -3.25 -7.44
C HIS A 140 -3.26 -4.13 -8.16
N ILE A 141 -2.07 -4.35 -7.57
CA ILE A 141 -0.99 -5.11 -8.23
C ILE A 141 -1.39 -6.56 -8.57
N LYS A 142 -2.18 -7.22 -7.72
CA LYS A 142 -2.63 -8.60 -7.95
C LYS A 142 -3.63 -8.70 -9.11
N ASP A 143 -4.57 -7.76 -9.16
CA ASP A 143 -5.53 -7.67 -10.26
C ASP A 143 -4.82 -7.46 -11.60
N TRP A 144 -3.80 -6.60 -11.61
CA TRP A 144 -2.97 -6.36 -12.79
C TRP A 144 -2.15 -7.59 -13.20
N LEU A 145 -1.64 -8.36 -12.25
CA LEU A 145 -0.94 -9.63 -12.50
C LEU A 145 -1.87 -10.78 -12.94
N GLY A 146 -3.20 -10.57 -12.90
CA GLY A 146 -4.18 -11.61 -13.21
C GLY A 146 -4.39 -12.62 -12.08
N GLU A 147 -3.88 -12.34 -10.89
CA GLU A 147 -4.04 -13.16 -9.69
C GLU A 147 -5.35 -12.80 -8.98
N ARG A 148 -6.48 -13.26 -9.53
CA ARG A 148 -7.77 -13.19 -8.84
C ARG A 148 -7.76 -14.12 -7.63
N THR A 149 -7.95 -13.57 -6.42
CA THR A 149 -8.39 -14.31 -5.22
C THR A 149 -9.89 -14.24 -5.05
#